data_AF-A0A7Z9ZKI4-F1
#
_entry.id   AF-A0A7Z9ZKI4-F1
#
_cell.length_a   1.000
_cell.length_b   1.000
_cell.length_c   1.000
_cell.angle_alpha   90.00
_cell.angle_beta   90.00
_cell.angle_gamma   90.00
#
_symmetry.space_group_name_H-M   'P 1'
#
loop_
_entity.id
_entity.type
_entity.pdbx_description
1 polymer ?
#
loop_
_entity_poly.entity_id
_entity_poly.type
_entity_poly.pdbx_seq_one_letter_code
_entity_poly.pdbx_strand_id
1 'polypeptide(L)'
;MKAAFTMWKNTRMIILVAVCAAIYAAALIAFKTAIPLIPGITEVRVANIFPMVFSLLFGPAAAWGSAIGNLIGDIFGGTLGLGSIFGFIGNFLLGYLPYAMWTTLKPIADGERELALGNWRAWVLYILLALISSAACGVVIAMWLEVLGLVPYPVLVTIITVNDTFGSLIGGLLLLAVYGVVRRQLRLVWWDVMEPEDIGKPAAGVLGAWLVVIGALGGWILGAYILSGQALVIGIITTVLILLGAVLM
;
A
#
# COMPACT_ATOMS: atom_id res chain seq x y z
N MET A 1 1.16 13.33 5.43
CA MET A 1 2.35 12.81 4.72
C MET A 1 3.68 13.21 5.35
N LYS A 2 3.71 14.11 6.35
CA LYS A 2 4.96 14.62 6.97
C LYS A 2 5.93 13.51 7.37
N ALA A 3 5.44 12.50 8.09
CA ALA A 3 6.24 11.35 8.56
C ALA A 3 7.00 10.62 7.42
N ALA A 4 6.41 10.54 6.21
CA ALA A 4 7.03 9.89 5.06
C ALA A 4 8.29 10.62 4.56
N PHE A 5 8.42 11.92 4.85
CA PHE A 5 9.58 12.72 4.46
C PHE A 5 10.54 12.95 5.63
N THR A 6 10.03 13.11 6.85
CA THR A 6 10.87 13.37 8.03
C THR A 6 11.55 12.13 8.57
N MET A 7 11.03 10.92 8.30
CA MET A 7 11.64 9.68 8.77
C MET A 7 13.10 9.48 8.34
N TRP A 8 13.52 10.09 7.22
CA TRP A 8 14.88 10.01 6.70
C TRP A 8 15.92 10.66 7.61
N LYS A 9 15.51 11.46 8.60
CA LYS A 9 16.41 11.96 9.65
C LYS A 9 16.82 10.90 10.66
N ASN A 10 16.08 9.79 10.73
CA ASN A 10 16.24 8.76 11.74
C ASN A 10 16.89 7.50 11.14
N THR A 11 18.09 7.18 11.62
CA THR A 11 18.88 6.03 11.14
C THR A 11 18.14 4.70 11.27
N ARG A 12 17.37 4.50 12.34
CA ARG A 12 16.58 3.26 12.52
C ARG A 12 15.49 3.13 11.46
N MET A 13 14.84 4.24 11.10
CA MET A 13 13.84 4.24 10.02
C MET A 13 14.48 3.97 8.66
N ILE A 14 15.66 4.52 8.37
CA ILE A 14 16.41 4.23 7.14
C ILE A 14 16.74 2.73 7.05
N ILE A 15 17.20 2.13 8.15
CA ILE A 15 17.46 0.68 8.21
C ILE A 15 16.16 -0.10 7.98
N LEU A 16 15.04 0.31 8.57
CA LEU A 16 13.75 -0.34 8.36
C LEU A 16 13.28 -0.25 6.90
N VAL A 17 13.56 0.83 6.18
CA VAL A 17 13.30 0.91 4.72
C VAL A 17 14.07 -0.18 4.00
N ALA A 18 15.37 -0.32 4.27
CA ALA A 18 16.22 -1.32 3.63
C ALA A 18 15.76 -2.75 3.96
N VAL A 19 15.38 -3.03 5.21
CA VAL A 19 14.87 -4.34 5.63
C VAL A 19 13.52 -4.65 4.95
N CYS A 20 12.58 -3.71 4.95
CA CYS A 20 11.29 -3.88 4.28
C CYS A 20 11.47 -4.13 2.78
N ALA A 21 12.31 -3.32 2.12
CA ALA A 21 12.62 -3.45 0.71
C ALA A 21 13.28 -4.79 0.39
N ALA A 22 14.26 -5.22 1.19
CA ALA A 22 14.97 -6.47 0.98
C ALA A 22 14.04 -7.69 1.12
N ILE A 23 13.21 -7.75 2.17
CA ILE A 23 12.28 -8.86 2.38
C ILE A 23 11.23 -8.88 1.26
N TYR A 24 10.64 -7.72 0.94
CA TYR A 24 9.62 -7.64 -0.10
C TYR A 24 10.19 -8.00 -1.48
N ALA A 25 11.35 -7.45 -1.85
CA ALA A 25 12.03 -7.77 -3.10
C ALA A 25 12.44 -9.25 -3.18
N ALA A 26 13.01 -9.81 -2.12
CA ALA A 26 13.42 -11.21 -2.09
C ALA A 26 12.22 -12.14 -2.34
N ALA A 27 11.07 -11.85 -1.72
CA ALA A 27 9.84 -12.60 -1.98
C ALA A 27 9.33 -12.40 -3.41
N LEU A 28 9.38 -11.17 -3.95
CA LEU A 28 9.00 -10.91 -5.34
C LEU A 28 9.88 -11.69 -6.32
N ILE A 29 11.20 -11.73 -6.09
CA ILE A 29 12.15 -12.44 -6.95
C ILE A 29 11.95 -13.95 -6.83
N ALA A 30 11.82 -14.48 -5.61
CA ALA A 30 11.69 -15.91 -5.37
C ALA A 30 10.42 -16.51 -6.01
N PHE A 31 9.32 -15.76 -6.00
CA PHE A 31 8.04 -16.19 -6.57
C PHE A 31 7.74 -15.56 -7.94
N LYS A 32 8.69 -14.82 -8.51
CA LYS A 32 8.57 -14.24 -9.85
C LYS A 32 8.29 -15.37 -10.82
N THR A 33 7.30 -15.22 -11.71
CA THR A 33 6.92 -16.20 -12.74
C THR A 33 6.30 -17.52 -12.23
N ALA A 34 6.12 -17.72 -10.93
CA ALA A 34 5.51 -18.95 -10.41
C ALA A 34 4.08 -19.15 -10.92
N ILE A 35 3.28 -18.09 -10.93
CA ILE A 35 1.92 -18.09 -11.50
C ILE A 35 1.69 -16.73 -12.20
N PRO A 36 2.05 -16.59 -13.49
CA PRO A 36 1.83 -15.34 -14.22
C PRO A 36 0.33 -15.13 -14.46
N LEU A 37 -0.17 -13.92 -14.17
CA LEU A 37 -1.55 -13.52 -14.45
C LEU A 37 -1.63 -12.75 -15.77
N ILE A 38 -0.69 -11.84 -15.97
CA ILE A 38 -0.39 -11.18 -17.25
C ILE A 38 1.13 -11.31 -17.48
N PRO A 39 1.58 -12.13 -18.44
CA PRO A 39 2.99 -12.34 -18.70
C PRO A 39 3.75 -11.03 -18.90
N GLY A 40 4.86 -10.84 -18.16
CA GLY A 40 5.69 -9.64 -18.22
C GLY A 40 5.13 -8.41 -17.51
N ILE A 41 3.91 -8.46 -16.96
CA ILE A 41 3.28 -7.32 -16.26
C ILE A 41 2.96 -7.66 -14.80
N THR A 42 2.22 -8.74 -14.53
CA THR A 42 1.86 -9.12 -13.16
C THR A 42 1.67 -10.63 -12.99
N GLU A 43 2.03 -11.12 -11.82
CA GLU A 43 1.92 -12.51 -11.37
C GLU A 43 1.09 -12.59 -10.08
N VAL A 44 0.75 -13.79 -9.60
CA VAL A 44 0.28 -13.95 -8.21
C VAL A 44 1.40 -13.54 -7.27
N ARG A 45 1.21 -12.43 -6.55
CA ARG A 45 2.27 -11.79 -5.78
C ARG A 45 2.23 -12.28 -4.35
N VAL A 46 2.85 -13.43 -4.09
CA VAL A 46 3.01 -13.98 -2.72
C VAL A 46 3.65 -12.95 -1.78
N ALA A 47 4.52 -12.08 -2.31
CA ALA A 47 5.15 -11.00 -1.55
C ALA A 47 4.14 -9.99 -0.95
N ASN A 48 2.91 -9.89 -1.45
CA ASN A 48 1.91 -8.94 -0.94
C ASN A 48 1.40 -9.26 0.46
N ILE A 49 1.84 -10.37 1.07
CA ILE A 49 1.65 -10.61 2.51
C ILE A 49 2.40 -9.58 3.38
N PHE A 50 3.41 -8.90 2.84
CA PHE A 50 4.31 -8.03 3.60
C PHE A 50 3.86 -6.55 3.67
N PRO A 51 3.48 -5.87 2.57
CA PRO A 51 3.26 -4.42 2.58
C PRO A 51 2.28 -3.93 3.64
N MET A 52 1.12 -4.58 3.78
CA MET A 52 0.10 -4.23 4.78
C MET A 52 0.62 -4.39 6.22
N VAL A 53 1.31 -5.50 6.50
CA VAL A 53 1.87 -5.81 7.82
C VAL A 53 2.99 -4.84 8.17
N PHE A 54 3.93 -4.66 7.24
CA PHE A 54 5.03 -3.72 7.40
C PHE A 54 4.53 -2.29 7.52
N SER A 55 3.48 -1.91 6.79
CA SER A 55 2.84 -0.61 6.95
C SER A 55 2.40 -0.39 8.39
N LEU A 56 1.60 -1.30 8.96
CA LEU A 56 1.11 -1.11 10.33
C LEU A 56 2.23 -1.13 11.38
N LEU A 57 3.30 -1.89 11.17
CA LEU A 57 4.42 -2.00 12.10
C LEU A 57 5.44 -0.85 11.94
N PHE A 58 5.87 -0.58 10.72
CA PHE A 58 7.01 0.28 10.38
C PHE A 58 6.62 1.57 9.64
N GLY A 59 5.33 1.77 9.38
CA GLY A 59 4.75 3.04 8.92
C GLY A 59 5.44 3.61 7.68
N PRO A 60 5.99 4.83 7.73
CA PRO A 60 6.60 5.46 6.56
C PRO A 60 7.78 4.67 6.00
N ALA A 61 8.52 3.92 6.83
CA ALA A 61 9.62 3.10 6.34
C ALA A 61 9.12 1.96 5.45
N ALA A 62 7.96 1.37 5.76
CA ALA A 62 7.35 0.34 4.95
C ALA A 62 6.72 0.88 3.65
N ALA A 63 6.25 2.12 3.63
CA ALA A 63 5.79 2.77 2.40
C ALA A 63 6.93 2.87 1.38
N TRP A 64 8.06 3.44 1.78
CA TRP A 64 9.26 3.50 0.93
C TRP A 64 9.85 2.11 0.67
N GLY A 65 9.85 1.23 1.67
CA GLY A 65 10.30 -0.15 1.54
C GLY A 65 9.54 -0.93 0.48
N SER A 66 8.21 -0.81 0.45
CA SER A 66 7.36 -1.45 -0.56
C SER A 66 7.64 -0.91 -1.97
N ALA A 67 7.79 0.41 -2.11
CA ALA A 67 8.11 1.06 -3.38
C ALA A 67 9.47 0.63 -3.95
N ILE A 68 10.52 0.71 -3.12
CA ILE A 68 11.89 0.34 -3.49
C ILE A 68 11.98 -1.17 -3.70
N GLY A 69 11.37 -1.97 -2.82
CA GLY A 69 11.35 -3.42 -2.94
C GLY A 69 10.66 -3.88 -4.21
N ASN A 70 9.57 -3.23 -4.63
CA ASN A 70 8.95 -3.48 -5.93
C ASN A 70 9.91 -3.22 -7.07
N LEU A 71 10.57 -2.07 -7.08
CA LEU A 71 11.51 -1.70 -8.14
C LEU A 71 12.70 -2.67 -8.22
N ILE A 72 13.26 -3.09 -7.09
CA ILE A 72 14.29 -4.13 -7.03
C ILE A 72 13.75 -5.45 -7.61
N GLY A 73 12.54 -5.84 -7.22
CA GLY A 73 11.87 -7.02 -7.77
C GLY A 73 11.67 -6.95 -9.29
N ASP A 74 11.39 -5.78 -9.86
CA ASP A 74 11.29 -5.59 -11.30
C ASP A 74 12.65 -5.69 -12.00
N ILE A 75 13.70 -5.12 -11.41
CA ILE A 75 15.07 -5.18 -11.94
C ILE A 75 15.56 -6.63 -12.01
N PHE A 76 15.50 -7.36 -10.89
CA PHE A 76 16.03 -8.73 -10.81
C PHE A 76 15.06 -9.79 -11.32
N GLY A 77 13.76 -9.47 -11.38
CA GLY A 77 12.73 -10.33 -11.96
C GLY A 77 12.59 -10.20 -13.48
N GLY A 78 13.38 -9.34 -14.13
CA GLY A 78 13.37 -9.18 -15.59
C GLY A 78 12.13 -8.46 -16.14
N THR A 79 11.40 -7.70 -15.31
CA THR A 79 10.18 -6.95 -15.70
C THR A 79 10.35 -5.43 -15.62
N LEU A 80 11.59 -4.95 -15.56
CA LEU A 80 11.90 -3.52 -15.55
C LEU A 80 11.41 -2.85 -16.85
N GLY A 81 10.57 -1.83 -16.71
CA GLY A 81 10.09 -1.03 -17.83
C GLY A 81 9.46 0.29 -17.38
N LEU A 82 8.80 1.00 -18.29
CA LEU A 82 8.08 2.24 -17.96
C LEU A 82 7.00 2.02 -16.88
N GLY A 83 6.41 0.83 -16.87
CA GLY A 83 5.46 0.41 -15.83
C GLY A 83 6.05 0.41 -14.41
N SER A 84 7.36 0.19 -14.25
CA SER A 84 8.02 0.14 -12.94
C SER A 84 8.03 1.48 -12.21
N ILE A 85 7.96 2.61 -12.93
CA ILE A 85 7.80 3.94 -12.32
C ILE A 85 6.44 4.03 -11.61
N PHE A 86 5.39 3.58 -12.28
CA PHE A 86 4.04 3.61 -11.73
C PHE A 86 3.84 2.50 -10.69
N GLY A 87 4.49 1.35 -10.88
CA GLY A 87 4.64 0.31 -9.86
C GLY A 87 5.27 0.87 -8.58
N PHE A 88 6.33 1.67 -8.67
CA PHE A 88 6.93 2.32 -7.51
C PHE A 88 5.91 3.18 -6.74
N ILE A 89 5.14 4.03 -7.45
CA ILE A 89 4.13 4.90 -6.84
C ILE A 89 2.98 4.08 -6.23
N GLY A 90 2.47 3.07 -6.97
CA GLY A 90 1.39 2.21 -6.49
C GLY A 90 1.78 1.43 -5.24
N ASN A 91 2.98 0.84 -5.23
CA ASN A 91 3.47 0.09 -4.07
C ASN A 91 3.85 1.02 -2.90
N PHE A 92 4.25 2.27 -3.16
CA PHE A 92 4.35 3.28 -2.11
C PHE A 92 2.99 3.49 -1.43
N LEU A 93 1.92 3.70 -2.21
CA LEU A 93 0.56 3.87 -1.68
C LEU A 93 0.06 2.62 -0.95
N LEU A 94 0.36 1.43 -1.47
CA LEU A 94 0.05 0.15 -0.82
C LEU A 94 0.65 0.06 0.59
N GLY A 95 1.87 0.54 0.78
CA GLY A 95 2.53 0.59 2.08
C GLY A 95 2.24 1.86 2.90
N TYR A 96 1.76 2.95 2.29
CA TYR A 96 1.50 4.22 2.98
C TYR A 96 0.10 4.29 3.57
N LEU A 97 -0.90 3.95 2.76
CA LEU A 97 -2.30 4.14 3.11
C LEU A 97 -2.72 3.36 4.36
N PRO A 98 -2.29 2.11 4.60
CA PRO A 98 -2.79 1.39 5.77
C PRO A 98 -2.40 2.03 7.10
N TYR A 99 -1.16 2.48 7.29
CA TYR A 99 -0.77 3.09 8.57
C TYR A 99 -1.37 4.50 8.73
N ALA A 100 -1.48 5.25 7.64
CA ALA A 100 -2.07 6.58 7.67
C ALA A 100 -3.56 6.51 8.01
N MET A 101 -4.29 5.63 7.32
CA MET A 101 -5.73 5.45 7.47
C MET A 101 -6.14 4.70 8.73
N TRP A 102 -5.21 3.93 9.35
CA TRP A 102 -5.44 3.26 10.62
C TRP A 102 -5.94 4.22 11.71
N THR A 103 -5.47 5.47 11.69
CA THR A 103 -5.85 6.48 12.67
C THR A 103 -6.93 7.44 12.18
N THR A 104 -7.21 7.49 10.87
CA THR A 104 -8.03 8.57 10.28
C THR A 104 -9.35 8.10 9.67
N LEU A 105 -9.54 6.81 9.37
CA LEU A 105 -10.76 6.30 8.73
C LEU A 105 -11.94 6.19 9.71
N LYS A 106 -12.54 7.32 10.05
CA LYS A 106 -13.72 7.41 10.91
C LYS A 106 -14.99 6.96 10.17
N PRO A 107 -15.93 6.27 10.84
CA PRO A 107 -16.03 6.07 12.29
C PRO A 107 -15.33 4.81 12.83
N ILE A 108 -14.69 4.00 11.98
CA ILE A 108 -14.19 2.67 12.35
C ILE A 108 -12.86 2.78 13.10
N ALA A 109 -11.95 3.64 12.64
CA ALA A 109 -10.71 3.97 13.33
C ALA A 109 -11.01 4.61 14.70
N ASP A 110 -10.35 4.14 15.75
CA ASP A 110 -10.42 4.74 17.09
C ASP A 110 -9.56 6.02 17.18
N GLY A 111 -8.57 6.17 16.30
CA GLY A 111 -7.64 7.31 16.28
C GLY A 111 -6.32 7.01 16.98
N GLU A 112 -6.19 5.82 17.57
CA GLU A 112 -5.00 5.37 18.26
C GLU A 112 -4.08 4.62 17.29
N ARG A 113 -2.77 4.69 17.55
CA ARG A 113 -1.77 4.01 16.73
C ARG A 113 -1.58 2.55 17.12
N GLU A 114 -1.80 2.24 18.40
CA GLU A 114 -1.61 0.89 18.93
C GLU A 114 -2.60 -0.08 18.27
N LEU A 115 -2.10 -1.23 17.82
CA LEU A 115 -2.93 -2.21 17.13
C LEU A 115 -3.73 -3.01 18.18
N ALA A 116 -5.00 -2.66 18.36
CA ALA A 116 -5.91 -3.35 19.27
C ALA A 116 -6.36 -4.72 18.70
N LEU A 117 -5.43 -5.66 18.51
CA LEU A 117 -5.67 -6.97 17.85
C LEU A 117 -6.70 -7.87 18.55
N GLY A 118 -7.05 -7.59 19.81
CA GLY A 118 -8.14 -8.25 20.53
C GLY A 118 -9.53 -7.67 20.25
N ASN A 119 -9.64 -6.57 19.50
CA ASN A 119 -10.88 -5.89 19.19
C ASN A 119 -11.34 -6.21 17.76
N TRP A 120 -12.59 -6.64 17.60
CA TRP A 120 -13.17 -6.94 16.28
C TRP A 120 -13.15 -5.72 15.35
N ARG A 121 -13.28 -4.50 15.88
CA ARG A 121 -13.24 -3.27 15.09
C ARG A 121 -11.89 -3.06 14.41
N ALA A 122 -10.79 -3.44 15.07
CA ALA A 122 -9.45 -3.36 14.50
C ALA A 122 -9.31 -4.32 13.31
N TRP A 123 -9.92 -5.51 13.38
CA TRP A 123 -9.94 -6.46 12.27
C TRP A 123 -10.81 -6.00 11.10
N VAL A 124 -11.97 -5.38 11.38
CA VAL A 124 -12.78 -4.76 10.33
C VAL A 124 -12.01 -3.63 9.65
N LEU A 125 -11.32 -2.78 10.43
CA LEU A 125 -10.45 -1.75 9.86
C LEU A 125 -9.34 -2.37 9.02
N TYR A 126 -8.66 -3.41 9.51
CA TYR A 126 -7.61 -4.11 8.78
C TYR A 126 -8.10 -4.61 7.41
N ILE A 127 -9.26 -5.28 7.37
CA ILE A 127 -9.84 -5.83 6.13
C ILE A 127 -10.21 -4.70 5.16
N LEU A 128 -10.81 -3.62 5.65
CA LEU A 128 -11.14 -2.46 4.81
C LEU A 128 -9.89 -1.81 4.24
N LEU A 129 -8.84 -1.62 5.05
CA LEU A 129 -7.59 -1.04 4.61
C LEU A 129 -6.84 -1.93 3.63
N ALA A 130 -6.89 -3.26 3.80
CA ALA A 130 -6.37 -4.21 2.83
C ALA A 130 -7.03 -3.99 1.46
N LEU A 131 -8.36 -3.87 1.40
CA LEU A 131 -9.07 -3.62 0.15
C LEU A 131 -8.78 -2.23 -0.43
N ILE A 132 -8.87 -1.18 0.39
CA ILE A 132 -8.74 0.22 -0.05
C ILE A 132 -7.32 0.51 -0.55
N SER A 133 -6.29 0.08 0.17
CA SER A 133 -4.89 0.30 -0.24
C SER A 133 -4.54 -0.48 -1.51
N SER A 134 -5.04 -1.71 -1.64
CA SER A 134 -4.90 -2.55 -2.84
C SER A 134 -5.60 -1.93 -4.04
N ALA A 135 -6.83 -1.43 -3.88
CA ALA A 135 -7.56 -0.73 -4.92
C ALA A 135 -6.86 0.57 -5.33
N ALA A 136 -6.35 1.35 -4.37
CA ALA A 136 -5.60 2.56 -4.66
C ALA A 136 -4.31 2.27 -5.46
N CYS A 137 -3.56 1.23 -5.07
CA CYS A 137 -2.40 0.74 -5.80
C CYS A 137 -2.78 0.37 -7.25
N GLY A 138 -3.83 -0.45 -7.40
CA GLY A 138 -4.33 -0.90 -8.69
C GLY A 138 -4.80 0.24 -9.60
N VAL A 139 -5.55 1.21 -9.07
CA VAL A 139 -6.06 2.36 -9.83
C VAL A 139 -4.91 3.18 -10.41
N VAL A 140 -3.91 3.51 -9.58
CA VAL A 140 -2.78 4.34 -10.03
C VAL A 140 -1.95 3.62 -11.08
N ILE A 141 -1.63 2.34 -10.87
CA ILE A 141 -0.85 1.56 -11.84
C ILE A 141 -1.64 1.38 -13.13
N ALA A 142 -2.90 0.93 -13.04
CA ALA A 142 -3.72 0.64 -14.21
C ALA A 142 -3.95 1.87 -15.08
N MET A 143 -4.18 3.04 -14.47
CA MET A 143 -4.38 4.29 -15.22
C MET A 143 -3.17 4.59 -16.11
N TRP A 144 -1.97 4.57 -15.55
CA TRP A 144 -0.77 4.88 -16.31
C TRP A 144 -0.43 3.82 -17.35
N LEU A 145 -0.67 2.54 -17.07
CA LEU A 145 -0.44 1.48 -18.04
C LEU A 145 -1.43 1.53 -19.22
N GLU A 146 -2.66 2.02 -18.99
CA GLU A 146 -3.62 2.31 -20.06
C GLU A 146 -3.20 3.53 -20.88
N VAL A 147 -2.70 4.61 -20.24
CA VAL A 147 -2.12 5.78 -20.95
C VAL A 147 -0.99 5.36 -21.88
N LEU A 148 -0.17 4.42 -21.46
CA LEU A 148 0.92 3.87 -22.28
C LEU A 148 0.46 2.86 -23.33
N GLY A 149 -0.82 2.49 -23.36
CA GLY A 149 -1.38 1.50 -24.29
C GLY A 149 -0.88 0.07 -24.04
N LEU A 150 -0.40 -0.23 -22.82
CA LEU A 150 0.20 -1.53 -22.50
C LEU A 150 -0.84 -2.57 -22.08
N VAL A 151 -1.74 -2.19 -21.17
CA VAL A 151 -2.78 -3.09 -20.63
C VAL A 151 -4.08 -2.32 -20.41
N PRO A 152 -5.25 -2.88 -20.77
CA PRO A 152 -6.54 -2.24 -20.50
C PRO A 152 -6.77 -2.02 -19.01
N TYR A 153 -7.23 -0.82 -18.65
CA TYR A 153 -7.44 -0.44 -17.26
C TYR A 153 -8.38 -1.40 -16.50
N PRO A 154 -9.59 -1.75 -17.02
CA PRO A 154 -10.55 -2.58 -16.29
C PRO A 154 -10.00 -3.94 -15.83
N VAL A 155 -9.14 -4.52 -16.67
CA VAL A 155 -8.50 -5.82 -16.42
C VAL A 155 -7.43 -5.65 -15.34
N LEU A 156 -6.53 -4.69 -15.53
CA LEU A 156 -5.37 -4.52 -14.66
C LEU A 156 -5.74 -4.05 -13.25
N VAL A 157 -6.66 -3.09 -13.13
CA VAL A 157 -7.11 -2.59 -11.83
C VAL A 157 -7.72 -3.71 -10.99
N THR A 158 -8.51 -4.59 -11.62
CA THR A 158 -9.15 -5.72 -10.95
C THR A 158 -8.11 -6.74 -10.48
N ILE A 159 -7.18 -7.10 -11.36
CA ILE A 159 -6.14 -8.09 -11.04
C ILE A 159 -5.29 -7.61 -9.86
N ILE A 160 -4.80 -6.37 -9.90
CA ILE A 160 -3.99 -5.82 -8.81
C ILE A 160 -4.79 -5.73 -7.51
N THR A 161 -6.00 -5.16 -7.57
CA THR A 161 -6.84 -4.99 -6.37
C THR A 161 -7.09 -6.32 -5.67
N VAL A 162 -7.48 -7.34 -6.42
CA VAL A 162 -7.81 -8.66 -5.86
C VAL A 162 -6.55 -9.34 -5.30
N ASN A 163 -5.46 -9.35 -6.06
CA ASN A 163 -4.20 -10.01 -5.70
C ASN A 163 -3.56 -9.39 -4.45
N ASP A 164 -3.45 -8.06 -4.41
CA ASP A 164 -2.90 -7.32 -3.27
C ASP A 164 -3.79 -7.47 -2.02
N THR A 165 -5.13 -7.51 -2.20
CA THR A 165 -6.06 -7.70 -1.08
C THR A 165 -5.89 -9.09 -0.47
N PHE A 166 -5.86 -10.15 -1.30
CA PHE A 166 -5.66 -11.51 -0.80
C PHE A 166 -4.31 -11.66 -0.08
N GLY A 167 -3.23 -11.11 -0.65
CA GLY A 167 -1.93 -11.06 0.03
C GLY A 167 -2.03 -10.39 1.39
N SER A 168 -2.66 -9.21 1.46
CA SER A 168 -2.84 -8.46 2.70
C SER A 168 -3.65 -9.22 3.75
N LEU A 169 -4.69 -9.96 3.35
CA LEU A 169 -5.49 -10.78 4.26
C LEU A 169 -4.67 -11.94 4.86
N ILE A 170 -3.88 -12.63 4.03
CA ILE A 170 -2.92 -13.66 4.51
C ILE A 170 -1.89 -13.01 5.45
N GLY A 171 -1.45 -11.79 5.14
CA GLY A 171 -0.59 -10.97 5.99
C GLY A 171 -1.15 -10.77 7.41
N GLY A 172 -2.46 -10.84 7.62
CA GLY A 172 -3.06 -10.76 8.96
C GLY A 172 -2.53 -11.86 9.92
N LEU A 173 -2.25 -13.06 9.39
CA LEU A 173 -1.62 -14.14 10.15
C LEU A 173 -0.17 -13.82 10.51
N LEU A 174 0.57 -13.23 9.56
CA LEU A 174 1.94 -12.77 9.78
C LEU A 174 1.97 -11.67 10.86
N LEU A 175 1.04 -10.70 10.79
CA LEU A 175 0.91 -9.65 11.79
C LEU A 175 0.72 -10.22 13.19
N LEU A 176 -0.21 -11.17 13.36
CA LEU A 176 -0.43 -11.86 14.64
C LEU A 176 0.83 -12.55 15.17
N ALA A 177 1.60 -13.19 14.28
CA ALA A 177 2.82 -13.90 14.65
C ALA A 177 3.95 -12.95 15.11
N VAL A 178 4.12 -11.81 14.44
CA VAL A 178 5.29 -10.94 14.65
C VAL A 178 5.02 -9.73 15.54
N TYR A 179 3.76 -9.33 15.73
CA TYR A 179 3.42 -8.09 16.45
C TYR A 179 4.03 -8.04 17.85
N GLY A 180 3.88 -9.11 18.62
CA GLY A 180 4.39 -9.18 20.00
C GLY A 180 5.92 -8.99 20.07
N VAL A 181 6.66 -9.59 19.14
CA VAL A 181 8.12 -9.49 19.06
C VAL A 181 8.53 -8.07 18.68
N VAL A 182 7.94 -7.52 17.60
CA VAL A 182 8.28 -6.19 17.09
C VAL A 182 7.95 -5.09 18.09
N ARG A 183 6.77 -5.15 18.72
CA ARG A 183 6.29 -4.15 19.68
C ARG A 183 7.00 -4.22 21.03
N ARG A 184 7.15 -5.42 21.61
CA ARG A 184 7.57 -5.58 23.01
C ARG A 184 9.08 -5.83 23.16
N GLN A 185 9.64 -6.67 22.28
CA GLN A 185 11.05 -7.06 22.39
C GLN A 185 11.94 -6.08 21.62
N LEU A 186 11.62 -5.81 20.36
CA LEU A 186 12.46 -4.99 19.49
C LEU A 186 12.18 -3.49 19.61
N ARG A 187 10.96 -3.11 20.02
CA ARG A 187 10.49 -1.70 20.09
C ARG A 187 10.74 -0.95 18.77
N LEU A 188 10.45 -1.63 17.67
CA LEU A 188 10.67 -1.12 16.30
C LEU A 188 9.39 -0.58 15.65
N VAL A 189 8.29 -0.47 16.39
CA VAL A 189 7.08 0.15 15.85
C VAL A 189 7.35 1.62 15.53
N TRP A 190 6.89 2.09 14.38
CA TRP A 190 7.33 3.38 13.82
C TRP A 190 7.05 4.58 14.74
N TRP A 191 5.96 4.54 15.51
CA TRP A 191 5.62 5.60 16.47
C TRP A 191 6.44 5.59 17.76
N ASP A 192 7.14 4.48 18.07
CA ASP A 192 8.13 4.43 19.16
C ASP A 192 9.54 4.81 18.67
N VAL A 193 9.80 4.62 17.37
CA VAL A 193 11.11 4.90 16.75
C VAL A 193 11.26 6.37 16.36
N MET A 194 10.20 6.98 15.83
CA MET A 194 10.17 8.37 15.39
C MET A 194 9.79 9.33 16.52
N GLU A 195 10.41 10.50 16.51
CA GLU A 195 10.03 11.58 17.42
C GLU A 195 8.62 12.11 17.10
N PRO A 196 7.80 12.46 18.10
CA PRO A 196 6.43 12.94 17.88
C PRO A 196 6.34 14.16 16.93
N GLU A 197 7.35 15.02 16.96
CA GLU A 197 7.46 16.22 16.12
C GLU A 197 7.65 15.88 14.64
N ASP A 198 8.42 14.81 14.34
CA ASP A 198 8.65 14.35 12.98
C ASP A 198 7.44 13.60 12.43
N ILE A 199 6.68 12.88 13.28
CA ILE A 199 5.42 12.26 12.88
C ILE A 199 4.40 13.33 12.46
N GLY A 200 4.22 14.34 13.33
CA GLY A 200 3.26 15.42 13.13
C GLY A 200 1.79 15.01 13.24
N LYS A 201 0.90 15.90 12.81
CA LYS A 201 -0.55 15.68 12.75
C LYS A 201 -1.03 15.77 11.29
N PRO A 202 -2.04 14.98 10.90
CA PRO A 202 -2.64 15.12 9.57
C PRO A 202 -3.29 16.49 9.42
N ALA A 203 -3.27 17.06 8.21
CA ALA A 203 -3.88 18.36 7.93
C ALA A 203 -5.41 18.27 7.95
N ALA A 204 -5.96 17.22 7.32
CA ALA A 204 -7.38 16.94 7.28
C ALA A 204 -7.62 15.41 7.21
N GLY A 205 -7.13 14.69 8.23
CA GLY A 205 -7.01 13.22 8.18
C GLY A 205 -8.28 12.47 7.78
N VAL A 206 -9.43 12.82 8.36
CA VAL A 206 -10.72 12.17 8.05
C VAL A 206 -11.15 12.45 6.62
N LEU A 207 -11.05 13.70 6.16
CA LEU A 207 -11.36 14.07 4.78
C LEU A 207 -10.44 13.33 3.81
N GLY A 208 -9.13 13.31 4.10
CA GLY A 208 -8.14 12.60 3.29
C GLY A 208 -8.42 11.11 3.18
N ALA A 209 -8.79 10.45 4.28
CA ALA A 209 -9.18 9.05 4.29
C ALA A 209 -10.39 8.78 3.38
N TRP A 210 -11.44 9.62 3.47
CA TRP A 210 -12.63 9.47 2.63
C TRP A 210 -12.37 9.76 1.15
N LEU A 211 -11.50 10.73 0.82
CA LEU A 211 -11.08 10.96 -0.57
C LEU A 211 -10.36 9.74 -1.14
N VAL A 212 -9.50 9.09 -0.35
CA VAL A 212 -8.86 7.83 -0.76
C VAL A 212 -9.88 6.72 -0.93
N VAL A 213 -10.85 6.56 -0.01
CA VAL A 213 -11.91 5.53 -0.15
C VAL A 213 -12.69 5.74 -1.44
N ILE A 214 -13.15 6.96 -1.70
CA ILE A 214 -13.94 7.29 -2.89
C ILE A 214 -13.10 7.10 -4.15
N GLY A 215 -11.84 7.54 -4.16
CA GLY A 215 -10.94 7.36 -5.29
C GLY A 215 -10.62 5.89 -5.56
N ALA A 216 -10.25 5.13 -4.53
CA ALA A 216 -9.87 3.73 -4.67
C ALA A 216 -11.05 2.85 -5.10
N LEU A 217 -12.17 2.90 -4.37
CA LEU A 217 -13.33 2.06 -4.68
C LEU A 217 -14.07 2.57 -5.91
N GLY A 218 -14.18 3.89 -6.10
CA GLY A 218 -14.76 4.47 -7.31
C GLY A 218 -13.93 4.14 -8.55
N GLY A 219 -12.61 4.26 -8.48
CA GLY A 219 -11.70 3.94 -9.58
C GLY A 219 -11.76 2.47 -9.98
N TRP A 220 -11.83 1.58 -8.99
CA TRP A 220 -11.99 0.15 -9.25
C TRP A 220 -13.39 -0.19 -9.77
N ILE A 221 -14.46 0.16 -9.04
CA ILE A 221 -15.82 -0.29 -9.36
C ILE A 221 -16.36 0.40 -10.61
N LEU A 222 -16.30 1.74 -10.66
CA LEU A 222 -16.82 2.50 -11.81
C LEU A 222 -15.95 2.29 -13.03
N GLY A 223 -14.63 2.37 -12.88
CA GLY A 223 -13.70 2.26 -13.99
C GLY A 223 -13.60 0.84 -14.57
N ALA A 224 -13.75 -0.22 -13.75
CA ALA A 224 -13.68 -1.59 -14.25
C ALA A 224 -15.03 -2.14 -14.77
N TYR A 225 -16.15 -1.83 -14.11
CA TYR A 225 -17.39 -2.58 -14.35
C TYR A 225 -18.56 -1.74 -14.86
N ILE A 226 -18.67 -0.46 -14.49
CA ILE A 226 -19.88 0.34 -14.79
C ILE A 226 -19.67 1.25 -15.99
N LEU A 227 -18.53 1.94 -16.03
CA LEU A 227 -18.17 2.95 -17.03
C LEU A 227 -16.86 2.58 -17.72
N SER A 228 -16.68 1.30 -18.05
CA SER A 228 -15.46 0.76 -18.64
C SER A 228 -15.08 1.41 -19.99
N GLY A 229 -16.06 1.91 -20.74
CA GLY A 229 -15.80 2.72 -21.95
C GLY A 229 -15.18 4.11 -21.69
N GLN A 230 -15.18 4.57 -20.44
CA GLN A 230 -14.56 5.83 -19.97
C GLN A 230 -13.50 5.56 -18.89
N ALA A 231 -12.95 4.34 -18.85
CA ALA A 231 -12.04 3.87 -17.80
C ALA A 231 -10.88 4.83 -17.54
N LEU A 232 -10.22 5.32 -18.60
CA LEU A 232 -9.09 6.24 -18.47
C LEU A 232 -9.46 7.55 -17.75
N VAL A 233 -10.58 8.18 -18.11
CA VAL A 233 -11.03 9.43 -17.48
C VAL A 233 -11.32 9.20 -16.00
N ILE A 234 -11.97 8.08 -15.68
CA ILE A 234 -12.25 7.70 -14.29
C ILE A 234 -10.95 7.45 -13.53
N GLY A 235 -10.03 6.68 -14.12
CA GLY A 235 -8.71 6.41 -13.56
C GLY A 235 -7.94 7.68 -13.23
N ILE A 236 -7.96 8.69 -14.11
CA ILE A 236 -7.30 9.98 -13.87
C ILE A 236 -7.93 10.71 -12.68
N ILE A 237 -9.26 10.90 -12.68
CA ILE A 237 -9.97 11.62 -11.63
C ILE A 237 -9.73 10.94 -10.27
N THR A 238 -9.87 9.63 -10.24
CA THR A 238 -9.74 8.83 -9.01
C THR A 238 -8.31 8.77 -8.51
N THR A 239 -7.32 8.71 -9.40
CA THR A 239 -5.90 8.87 -9.04
C THR A 239 -5.64 10.21 -8.37
N VAL A 240 -6.18 11.31 -8.90
CA VAL A 240 -6.04 12.64 -8.28
C VAL A 240 -6.67 12.65 -6.88
N LEU A 241 -7.87 12.08 -6.70
CA LEU A 241 -8.52 11.97 -5.39
C LEU A 241 -7.68 11.17 -4.39
N ILE A 242 -7.10 10.04 -4.81
CA ILE A 242 -6.23 9.20 -3.98
C ILE A 242 -5.00 10.00 -3.54
N LEU A 243 -4.32 10.66 -4.47
CA LEU A 243 -3.08 11.41 -4.17
C LEU A 243 -3.36 12.62 -3.27
N LEU A 244 -4.43 13.37 -3.52
CA LEU A 244 -4.86 14.48 -2.66
C LEU A 244 -5.21 13.97 -1.25
N GLY A 245 -5.98 12.89 -1.17
CA GLY A 245 -6.34 12.28 0.10
C GLY A 245 -5.12 11.80 0.89
N ALA A 246 -4.15 11.19 0.20
CA ALA A 246 -2.89 10.74 0.79
C ALA A 246 -2.05 11.90 1.35
N VAL A 247 -2.04 13.07 0.69
CA VAL A 247 -1.32 14.26 1.17
C VAL A 247 -1.97 14.88 2.40
N LEU A 248 -3.31 14.88 2.47
CA LEU A 248 -4.09 15.46 3.57
C LEU A 248 -4.00 14.67 4.88
N MET A 249 -3.71 13.37 4.81
CA MET A 249 -3.36 12.51 5.96
C MET A 249 -1.87 12.58 6.20
#